data_AF-A0A971XLD6-F1
#
_entry.id   AF-A0A971XLD6-F1
#
_cell.length_a   1.000
_cell.length_b   1.000
_cell.length_c   1.000
_cell.angle_alpha   90.00
_cell.angle_beta   90.00
_cell.angle_gamma   90.00
#
_symmetry.space_group_name_H-M   'P 1'
#
loop_
_entity.id
_entity.type
_entity.pdbx_description
1 polymer ?
#
loop_
_entity_poly.entity_id
_entity_poly.type
_entity_poly.pdbx_seq_one_letter_code
_entity_poly.pdbx_strand_id
1 'polypeptide(L)' 'DRFSHVQSRLKIQSRDAVWWKDACLLYFQTYSNRPIPYAIERPVHELEELKKIKLDLKHHN' A
#
# COMPACT_ATOMS: atom_id res chain seq x y z
N ASP A 1 -10.03 -24.48 12.11
CA ASP A 1 -10.64 -23.24 11.59
C ASP A 1 -9.88 -21.93 11.86
N ARG A 2 -9.18 -21.74 12.99
CA ARG A 2 -8.42 -20.50 13.27
C ARG A 2 -7.27 -20.22 12.29
N PHE A 3 -6.49 -21.25 11.93
CA PHE A 3 -5.33 -21.10 11.05
C PHE A 3 -5.72 -20.53 9.66
N SER A 4 -6.68 -21.15 8.99
CA SER A 4 -7.13 -20.72 7.66
C SER A 4 -7.74 -19.32 7.69
N HIS A 5 -8.46 -18.96 8.76
CA HIS A 5 -8.98 -17.61 8.94
C HIS A 5 -7.86 -16.57 9.05
N VAL A 6 -6.87 -16.82 9.91
CA VAL A 6 -5.71 -15.91 10.08
C VAL A 6 -4.90 -15.82 8.78
N GLN A 7 -4.66 -16.94 8.10
CA GLN A 7 -3.94 -16.97 6.83
C GLN A 7 -4.63 -16.10 5.76
N SER A 8 -5.96 -16.22 5.64
CA SER A 8 -6.73 -15.39 4.69
C SER A 8 -6.61 -13.90 5.01
N ARG A 9 -6.70 -13.52 6.29
CA ARG A 9 -6.58 -12.13 6.73
C ARG A 9 -5.18 -11.57 6.48
N LEU A 10 -4.13 -12.34 6.77
CA LEU A 10 -2.74 -11.94 6.50
C LEU A 10 -2.47 -11.76 5.00
N LYS A 11 -3.08 -12.60 4.15
CA LYS A 11 -2.96 -12.44 2.69
C LYS A 11 -3.55 -11.11 2.22
N ILE A 12 -4.71 -10.71 2.75
CA ILE A 12 -5.33 -9.41 2.47
C ILE A 12 -4.42 -8.28 2.98
N GLN A 13 -3.98 -8.36 4.23
CA GLN A 13 -3.10 -7.35 4.84
C GLN A 13 -1.79 -7.17 4.06
N SER A 14 -1.17 -8.26 3.62
CA SER A 14 0.07 -8.19 2.83
C SER A 14 -0.15 -7.49 1.49
N ARG A 15 -1.27 -7.75 0.81
CA ARG A 15 -1.60 -7.07 -0.45
C ARG A 15 -1.85 -5.58 -0.21
N ASP A 16 -2.62 -5.25 0.83
CA ASP A 16 -2.96 -3.87 1.15
C ASP A 16 -1.70 -3.09 1.63
N ALA A 17 -0.74 -3.76 2.28
CA ALA A 17 0.53 -3.15 2.67
C ALA A 17 1.39 -2.72 1.48
N VAL A 18 1.38 -3.47 0.37
CA VAL A 18 2.06 -3.06 -0.88
C VAL A 18 1.45 -1.77 -1.42
N TRP A 19 0.13 -1.68 -1.41
CA TRP A 19 -0.59 -0.48 -1.83
C TRP A 19 -0.22 0.75 -0.98
N TRP A 20 -0.21 0.60 0.35
CA TRP A 20 0.23 1.66 1.26
C TRP A 20 1.69 2.06 1.07
N LYS A 21 2.58 1.08 0.85
CA LYS A 21 4.00 1.32 0.57
C LYS A 21 4.17 2.21 -0.66
N ASP A 22 3.53 1.84 -1.77
CA ASP A 22 3.62 2.56 -3.04
C ASP A 22 3.05 3.98 -2.91
N ALA A 23 1.89 4.13 -2.25
CA ALA A 23 1.26 5.43 -2.03
C ALA A 23 2.16 6.38 -1.23
N CYS A 24 2.73 5.91 -0.12
CA CYS A 24 3.64 6.71 0.69
C CYS A 24 4.92 7.07 -0.08
N LEU A 25 5.56 6.10 -0.74
CA LEU A 25 6.79 6.34 -1.49
C LEU A 25 6.59 7.37 -2.60
N LEU A 26 5.54 7.20 -3.42
CA LEU A 26 5.26 8.08 -4.53
C LEU A 26 4.80 9.47 -4.05
N TYR A 27 3.97 9.54 -3.01
CA TYR A 27 3.54 10.81 -2.45
C TYR A 27 4.72 11.61 -1.89
N PHE A 28 5.60 11.02 -1.08
CA PHE A 28 6.75 11.76 -0.55
C PHE A 28 7.81 12.03 -1.61
N GLN A 29 7.88 11.23 -2.67
CA GLN A 29 8.74 11.52 -3.81
C GLN A 29 8.37 12.84 -4.49
N THR A 30 7.09 13.19 -4.63
CA THR A 30 6.67 14.45 -5.28
C THR A 30 7.18 15.69 -4.55
N TYR A 31 7.31 15.64 -3.23
CA TYR A 31 7.77 16.78 -2.42
C TYR A 31 9.27 16.74 -2.14
N SER A 32 9.84 15.55 -1.93
CA SER A 32 11.28 15.41 -1.67
C SER A 32 12.13 15.55 -2.92
N ASN A 33 11.55 15.34 -4.11
CA ASN A 33 12.23 15.34 -5.41
C ASN A 33 13.43 14.37 -5.48
N ARG A 34 13.43 13.32 -4.64
CA ARG A 34 14.49 12.31 -4.62
C ARG A 34 14.06 11.05 -5.36
N PRO A 35 14.96 10.40 -6.12
CA PRO A 35 14.66 9.11 -6.71
C PRO A 35 14.47 8.05 -5.63
N ILE A 36 13.58 7.08 -5.88
CA ILE A 36 13.44 5.91 -5.02
C ILE A 36 14.72 5.05 -5.15
N PRO A 37 15.36 4.64 -4.04
CA PRO A 37 16.57 3.82 -4.08
C PRO A 37 16.36 2.49 -4.84
N TYR A 38 17.34 2.10 -5.65
CA TYR A 38 17.27 0.88 -6.47
C TYR A 38 17.22 -0.42 -5.64
N ALA A 39 17.72 -0.38 -4.40
CA ALA A 39 17.69 -1.52 -3.48
C ALA A 39 16.27 -1.87 -2.99
N ILE A 40 15.29 -0.99 -3.22
CA ILE A 40 13.90 -1.20 -2.83
C ILE A 40 13.09 -1.56 -4.08
N GLU A 41 12.16 -2.50 -3.94
CA GLU A 41 11.18 -2.78 -4.97
C GLU A 41 10.50 -1.50 -5.43
N ARG A 42 10.50 -1.27 -6.75
CA ARG A 42 9.84 -0.10 -7.33
C ARG A 42 8.33 -0.18 -7.10
N PRO A 43 7.66 0.96 -6.91
CA PRO A 43 6.21 1.01 -6.90
C PRO A 43 5.65 0.35 -8.16
N VAL A 44 4.66 -0.53 -7.98
CA VAL A 44 4.01 -1.23 -9.10
C VAL A 44 2.76 -0.48 -9.56
N HIS A 45 2.25 0.45 -8.75
CA HIS A 45 1.11 1.31 -9.05
C HIS A 45 1.56 2.74 -9.33
N GLU A 46 0.76 3.48 -10.10
CA GLU A 46 0.95 4.92 -10.36
C GLU A 46 0.23 5.77 -9.30
N LEU A 47 0.82 6.90 -8.91
CA LEU A 47 0.28 7.76 -7.85
C LEU A 47 -1.16 8.25 -8.15
N GLU A 48 -1.44 8.56 -9.42
CA GLU A 48 -2.76 9.04 -9.85
C GLU A 48 -3.83 7.96 -9.73
N GLU A 49 -3.48 6.69 -9.94
CA GLU A 49 -4.41 5.57 -9.71
C GLU A 49 -4.65 5.36 -8.21
N LEU A 50 -3.60 5.49 -7.39
CA LEU A 50 -3.68 5.39 -5.93
C LEU A 50 -4.60 6.46 -5.33
N LYS A 51 -4.55 7.70 -5.83
CA LYS A 51 -5.39 8.81 -5.36
C LYS A 51 -6.89 8.62 -5.62
N LYS A 52 -7.27 7.82 -6.63
CA LYS A 52 -8.68 7.57 -6.98
C LYS A 52 -9.35 6.56 -6.06
N ILE A 53 -8.56 5.80 -5.30
CA ILE A 53 -9.09 4.73 -4.45
C ILE A 53 -9.84 5.33 -3.27
N LYS A 54 -11.11 4.95 -3.15
CA LYS A 54 -11.94 5.25 -2.00
C LYS A 54 -11.91 4.06 -1.06
N LEU A 55 -11.22 4.23 0.06
CA LEU A 55 -11.25 3.25 1.13
C LEU A 55 -12.57 3.41 1.89
N ASP A 56 -13.40 2.37 1.89
CA ASP A 56 -14.55 2.28 2.79
C ASP A 56 -14.05 1.93 4.20
N LEU A 57 -13.38 2.90 4.84
CA LEU A 57 -12.87 2.79 6.20
C LEU A 57 -14.06 2.89 7.14
N LYS A 58 -14.65 1.74 7.47
CA LYS A 58 -15.62 1.66 8.56
C LYS A 58 -14.91 2.01 9.87
N HIS A 59 -15.42 2.99 10.60
CA HIS A 59 -14.94 3.30 11.93
C HIS A 59 -15.06 2.04 12.81
N HIS A 60 -13.91 1.49 13.18
CA HIS A 60 -13.81 0.43 14.18
C HIS A 60 -13.41 1.09 15.50
N ASN A 61 -14.37 1.72 16.16
CA ASN A 61 -14.27 2.14 17.57
C ASN A 61 -15.25 1.30 18.39
#